data_AF-A0A1X2HW31-F1
#
_entry.id   AF-A0A1X2HW31-F1
#
_cell.length_a   1.000
_cell.length_b   1.000
_cell.length_c   1.000
_cell.angle_alpha   90.00
_cell.angle_beta   90.00
_cell.angle_gamma   90.00
#
_symmetry.space_group_name_H-M   'P 1'
#
loop_
_entity.id
_entity.type
_entity.pdbx_description
1 polymer ?
#
loop_
_entity_poly.entity_id
_entity_poly.type
_entity_poly.pdbx_seq_one_letter_code
_entity_poly.pdbx_strand_id
1 'polypeptide(L)'
;MVYFFLRFFPIMAMCLIIYVMTLVYTAGISTSTAFGGFGSGGWLHLTRDEQWAVLYAQNFMLICLVWYLAWISPTFLHRTFSVIHSVPFKNKVWVGAFFVSIALQFCFCAVSLAHGPFPLANVPWYVYFLGLVWPLVLVPIQELVKMHDSKEFTRFQKRSKLEFSTKLGMHSPL
;
A
#
# COMPACT_ATOMS: atom_id res chain seq x y z
N MET A 1 -6.45 -10.07 -13.46
CA MET A 1 -6.75 -8.63 -13.35
C MET A 1 -7.57 -8.30 -12.10
N VAL A 2 -8.75 -8.89 -11.88
CA VAL A 2 -9.62 -8.57 -10.71
C VAL A 2 -8.91 -8.68 -9.36
N TYR A 3 -8.15 -9.76 -9.11
CA TYR A 3 -7.41 -9.91 -7.86
C TYR A 3 -6.32 -8.85 -7.64
N PHE A 4 -5.69 -8.36 -8.71
CA PHE A 4 -4.73 -7.27 -8.61
C PHE A 4 -5.44 -5.99 -8.15
N PHE A 5 -6.56 -5.65 -8.78
CA PHE A 5 -7.37 -4.50 -8.38
C PHE A 5 -7.83 -4.60 -6.92
N LEU A 6 -8.38 -5.73 -6.49
CA LEU A 6 -8.85 -5.92 -5.11
C LEU A 6 -7.73 -5.78 -4.06
N ARG A 7 -6.49 -6.14 -4.40
CA ARG A 7 -5.34 -6.03 -3.50
C ARG A 7 -4.79 -4.61 -3.40
N PHE A 8 -4.68 -3.89 -4.51
CA PHE A 8 -4.01 -2.59 -4.56
C PHE A 8 -4.97 -1.40 -4.40
N PHE A 9 -6.24 -1.56 -4.77
CA PHE A 9 -7.23 -0.48 -4.66
C PHE A 9 -7.39 0.07 -3.24
N PRO A 10 -7.49 -0.74 -2.17
CA PRO A 10 -7.62 -0.22 -0.79
C PRO A 10 -6.38 0.57 -0.34
N ILE A 11 -5.19 0.20 -0.83
CA ILE A 11 -3.94 0.92 -0.53
C ILE A 11 -3.99 2.29 -1.21
N MET A 12 -4.30 2.32 -2.51
CA MET A 12 -4.36 3.56 -3.29
C MET A 12 -5.40 4.51 -2.73
N ALA A 13 -6.59 4.02 -2.39
CA ALA A 13 -7.65 4.83 -1.79
C ALA A 13 -7.19 5.49 -0.49
N MET A 14 -6.56 4.73 0.42
CA MET A 14 -6.09 5.32 1.69
C MET A 14 -4.91 6.26 1.53
N CYS A 15 -3.97 5.98 0.63
CA CYS A 15 -2.88 6.91 0.32
C CYS A 15 -3.43 8.25 -0.17
N LEU A 16 -4.46 8.23 -1.04
CA LEU A 16 -5.14 9.43 -1.50
C LEU A 16 -5.85 10.16 -0.36
N ILE A 17 -6.56 9.45 0.51
CA ILE A 17 -7.24 10.05 1.67
C ILE A 17 -6.21 10.73 2.59
N ILE A 18 -5.10 10.06 2.91
CA ILE A 18 -4.05 10.61 3.78
C ILE A 18 -3.40 11.83 3.12
N TYR A 19 -3.12 11.77 1.82
CA TYR A 19 -2.57 12.89 1.06
C TYR A 19 -3.50 14.11 1.11
N VAL A 20 -4.79 13.93 0.82
CA VAL A 20 -5.77 15.03 0.82
C VAL A 20 -5.94 15.60 2.22
N MET A 21 -6.05 14.74 3.24
CA MET A 21 -6.19 15.18 4.63
C MET A 21 -4.96 15.99 5.07
N THR A 22 -3.77 15.46 4.87
CA THR A 22 -2.53 16.18 5.23
C THR A 22 -2.41 17.51 4.50
N LEU A 23 -2.75 17.57 3.21
CA LEU A 23 -2.74 18.81 2.44
C LEU A 23 -3.73 19.85 2.97
N VAL A 24 -4.96 19.44 3.30
CA VAL A 24 -6.00 20.31 3.86
C VAL A 24 -5.55 20.93 5.18
N TYR A 25 -4.94 20.13 6.07
CA TYR A 25 -4.48 20.62 7.38
C TYR A 25 -3.19 21.45 7.31
N THR A 26 -2.25 21.13 6.42
CA THR A 26 -1.02 21.92 6.28
C THR A 26 -1.25 23.23 5.54
N ALA A 27 -2.14 23.26 4.55
CA ALA A 27 -2.50 24.46 3.81
C ALA A 27 -3.56 25.32 4.53
N GLY A 28 -4.28 24.77 5.51
CA GLY A 28 -5.36 25.48 6.22
C GLY A 28 -6.58 25.79 5.35
N ILE A 29 -6.77 25.03 4.26
CA ILE A 29 -7.81 25.25 3.25
C ILE A 29 -9.05 24.42 3.59
N SER A 30 -10.25 24.88 3.25
CA SER A 30 -11.48 24.09 3.43
C SER A 30 -11.57 22.91 2.45
N THR A 31 -12.24 21.82 2.84
CA THR A 31 -12.35 20.60 2.01
C THR A 31 -13.04 20.82 0.67
N SER A 32 -13.94 21.81 0.58
CA SER A 32 -14.64 22.17 -0.66
C SER A 32 -13.75 22.88 -1.67
N THR A 33 -12.75 23.62 -1.19
CA THR A 33 -11.80 24.37 -2.04
C THR A 33 -10.59 23.53 -2.43
N ALA A 34 -10.32 22.43 -1.71
CA ALA A 34 -9.24 21.49 -2.02
C ALA A 34 -9.37 20.86 -3.42
N PHE A 35 -10.61 20.71 -3.92
CA PHE A 35 -10.90 20.25 -5.27
C PHE A 35 -11.52 21.40 -6.08
N GLY A 36 -10.67 22.20 -6.75
CA GLY A 36 -11.09 23.17 -7.77
C GLY A 36 -10.77 24.64 -7.47
N GLY A 37 -10.30 24.99 -6.27
CA GLY A 37 -9.88 26.36 -5.93
C GLY A 37 -8.36 26.47 -5.79
N PHE A 38 -7.64 26.73 -6.89
CA PHE A 38 -6.19 26.91 -6.89
C PHE A 38 -5.79 28.38 -6.91
N GLY A 39 -5.84 29.01 -5.74
CA GLY A 39 -5.31 30.35 -5.49
C GLY A 39 -5.78 31.44 -6.46
N SER A 40 -5.21 32.63 -6.34
CA SER A 40 -5.47 33.72 -7.29
C SER A 40 -4.65 33.60 -8.58
N GLY A 41 -3.59 32.77 -8.60
CA GLY A 41 -2.54 32.76 -9.64
C GLY A 41 -2.49 31.53 -10.55
N GLY A 42 -3.37 30.54 -10.36
CA GLY A 42 -3.38 29.29 -11.14
C GLY A 42 -2.24 28.32 -10.80
N TRP A 43 -2.23 27.16 -11.46
CA TRP A 43 -1.35 26.01 -11.16
C TRP A 43 0.16 26.28 -11.23
N LEU A 44 0.58 27.32 -11.95
CA LEU A 44 2.01 27.63 -12.19
C LEU A 44 2.60 28.59 -11.15
N HIS A 45 1.77 29.21 -10.32
CA HIS A 45 2.20 30.20 -9.32
C HIS A 45 1.85 29.75 -7.90
N LEU A 46 2.36 28.59 -7.47
CA LEU A 46 2.30 28.22 -6.05
C LEU A 46 3.23 29.10 -5.23
N THR A 47 2.69 29.66 -4.15
CA THR A 47 3.48 30.33 -3.12
C THR A 47 4.42 29.34 -2.42
N ARG A 48 5.50 29.85 -1.81
CA ARG A 48 6.49 29.00 -1.12
C ARG A 48 5.83 28.12 -0.04
N ASP A 49 4.84 28.65 0.66
CA ASP A 49 4.13 27.94 1.72
C ASP A 49 3.24 26.81 1.17
N GLU A 50 2.55 27.04 0.04
CA GLU A 50 1.77 26.01 -0.64
C GLU A 50 2.67 24.88 -1.18
N GLN A 51 3.87 25.22 -1.71
CA GLN A 51 4.83 24.21 -2.16
C GLN A 51 5.30 23.32 -1.01
N TRP A 52 5.58 23.92 0.15
CA TRP A 52 5.91 23.14 1.36
C TRP A 52 4.73 22.31 1.83
N ALA A 53 3.49 22.83 1.81
CA ALA A 53 2.30 22.07 2.20
C ALA A 53 2.12 20.81 1.35
N VAL A 54 2.34 20.91 0.04
CA VAL A 54 2.34 19.77 -0.89
C VAL A 54 3.46 18.79 -0.57
N LEU A 55 4.68 19.28 -0.31
CA LEU A 55 5.83 18.42 0.01
C LEU A 55 5.61 17.63 1.31
N TYR A 56 4.99 18.24 2.32
CA TYR A 56 4.60 17.54 3.54
C TYR A 56 3.57 16.44 3.22
N ALA A 57 2.50 16.77 2.50
CA ALA A 57 1.47 15.81 2.13
C ALA A 57 2.05 14.61 1.34
N GLN A 58 2.97 14.86 0.41
CA GLN A 58 3.66 13.82 -0.35
C GLN A 58 4.50 12.91 0.55
N ASN A 59 5.31 13.47 1.46
CA ASN A 59 6.14 12.67 2.37
C ASN A 59 5.30 11.80 3.31
N PHE A 60 4.20 12.34 3.83
CA PHE A 60 3.26 11.59 4.67
C PHE A 60 2.61 10.44 3.91
N MET A 61 2.15 10.70 2.68
CA MET A 61 1.62 9.67 1.79
C MET A 61 2.68 8.58 1.52
N LEU A 62 3.92 8.96 1.25
CA LEU A 62 5.01 8.00 0.97
C LEU A 62 5.35 7.12 2.18
N ILE A 63 5.39 7.68 3.39
CA ILE A 63 5.56 6.88 4.63
C ILE A 63 4.45 5.84 4.73
N CYS A 64 3.19 6.26 4.56
CA CYS A 64 2.05 5.35 4.65
C CYS A 64 2.09 4.29 3.54
N LEU A 65 2.47 4.66 2.32
CA LEU A 65 2.62 3.75 1.20
C LEU A 65 3.67 2.68 1.49
N VAL A 66 4.86 3.06 1.96
CA VAL A 66 5.92 2.10 2.32
C VAL A 66 5.47 1.20 3.46
N TRP A 67 4.82 1.75 4.48
CA TRP A 67 4.25 0.99 5.58
C TRP A 67 3.24 -0.07 5.09
N TYR A 68 2.30 0.31 4.23
CA TYR A 68 1.33 -0.63 3.66
C TYR A 68 1.98 -1.69 2.78
N LEU A 69 2.92 -1.31 1.92
CA LEU A 69 3.64 -2.27 1.08
C LEU A 69 4.47 -3.25 1.92
N ALA A 70 5.09 -2.78 2.99
CA ALA A 70 5.85 -3.63 3.92
C ALA A 70 4.95 -4.68 4.57
N TRP A 71 3.74 -4.30 5.03
CA TRP A 71 2.76 -5.22 5.59
C TRP A 71 2.15 -6.20 4.59
N ILE A 72 2.07 -5.84 3.31
CA ILE A 72 1.51 -6.71 2.26
C ILE A 72 2.60 -7.61 1.66
N SER A 73 3.87 -7.22 1.74
CA SER A 73 5.03 -7.99 1.25
C SER A 73 5.06 -9.48 1.62
N PRO A 74 4.71 -9.94 2.85
CA PRO A 74 4.77 -11.37 3.17
C PRO A 74 3.72 -12.19 2.40
N THR A 75 2.64 -11.56 1.95
CA THR A 75 1.62 -12.18 1.08
C THR A 75 2.23 -12.66 -0.24
N PHE A 76 3.28 -12.00 -0.72
CA PHE A 76 3.98 -12.32 -1.97
C PHE A 76 5.10 -13.35 -1.82
N LEU A 77 5.56 -13.67 -0.60
CA LEU A 77 6.63 -14.67 -0.38
C LEU A 77 6.23 -16.06 -0.88
N HIS A 78 4.96 -16.41 -0.71
CA HIS A 78 4.41 -17.68 -1.19
C HIS A 78 3.18 -17.43 -2.04
N ARG A 79 3.20 -17.95 -3.27
CA ARG A 79 2.12 -17.79 -4.25
C ARG A 79 0.80 -18.42 -3.78
N THR A 80 0.86 -19.63 -3.21
CA THR A 80 -0.34 -20.45 -2.93
C THR A 80 -0.57 -20.77 -1.46
N PHE A 81 0.47 -20.67 -0.62
CA PHE A 81 0.36 -20.93 0.82
C PHE A 81 -0.09 -19.69 1.58
N SER A 82 -1.11 -19.86 2.43
CA SER A 82 -1.61 -18.85 3.37
C SER A 82 -0.48 -18.32 4.27
N VAL A 83 -0.52 -17.01 4.57
CA VAL A 83 0.45 -16.39 5.50
C VAL A 83 0.30 -16.95 6.93
N ILE A 84 -0.88 -17.50 7.26
CA ILE A 84 -1.17 -18.12 8.54
C ILE A 84 -0.43 -19.47 8.68
N HIS A 85 -0.32 -20.23 7.59
CA HIS A 85 0.35 -21.53 7.60
C HIS A 85 1.88 -21.39 7.50
N SER A 86 2.36 -20.37 6.80
CA SER A 86 3.79 -20.08 6.62
C SER A 86 4.14 -18.74 7.26
N VAL A 87 4.51 -18.77 8.54
CA VAL A 87 4.87 -17.55 9.28
C VAL A 87 6.06 -16.84 8.61
N PRO A 88 5.91 -15.54 8.24
CA PRO A 88 6.94 -14.81 7.52
C PRO A 88 8.20 -14.55 8.36
N PHE A 89 8.06 -14.60 9.70
CA PHE A 89 9.16 -14.42 10.65
C PHE A 89 10.25 -15.50 10.58
N LYS A 90 9.99 -16.63 9.93
CA LYS A 90 11.02 -17.65 9.70
C LYS A 90 12.11 -17.16 8.73
N ASN A 91 11.80 -16.21 7.85
CA ASN A 91 12.74 -15.67 6.88
C ASN A 91 13.44 -14.42 7.43
N LYS A 92 14.67 -14.61 7.95
CA LYS A 92 15.48 -13.51 8.49
C LYS A 92 15.79 -12.40 7.48
N VAL A 93 15.93 -12.74 6.20
CA VAL A 93 16.20 -11.76 5.14
C VAL A 93 15.00 -10.84 4.94
N TRP A 94 13.79 -11.40 4.97
CA TRP A 94 12.55 -10.62 4.86
C TRP A 94 12.37 -9.70 6.07
N VAL A 95 12.62 -10.18 7.28
CA VAL A 95 12.56 -9.37 8.50
C VAL A 95 13.55 -8.20 8.42
N GLY A 96 14.79 -8.46 7.98
CA GLY A 96 15.78 -7.41 7.75
C GLY A 96 15.31 -6.38 6.72
N ALA A 97 14.82 -6.83 5.57
CA ALA A 97 14.31 -5.95 4.51
C ALA A 97 13.12 -5.09 4.98
N PHE A 98 12.22 -5.65 5.80
CA PHE A 98 11.10 -4.93 6.40
C PHE A 98 11.60 -3.74 7.24
N PHE A 99 12.48 -3.99 8.22
CA PHE A 99 12.98 -2.91 9.08
C PHE A 99 13.84 -1.90 8.32
N VAL A 100 14.69 -2.36 7.39
CA VAL A 100 15.53 -1.46 6.57
C VAL A 100 14.66 -0.56 5.70
N SER A 101 13.61 -1.08 5.07
CA SER A 101 12.71 -0.28 4.22
C SER A 101 12.03 0.84 5.00
N ILE A 102 11.56 0.55 6.21
CA ILE A 102 10.93 1.53 7.10
C ILE A 102 11.97 2.56 7.56
N ALA A 103 13.14 2.13 8.02
CA ALA A 103 14.20 3.02 8.47
C ALA A 103 14.65 3.97 7.37
N LEU A 104 14.87 3.46 6.15
CA LEU A 104 15.24 4.27 4.99
C LEU A 104 14.17 5.32 4.68
N GLN A 105 12.89 4.94 4.74
CA GLN A 105 11.78 5.87 4.49
C GLN A 105 11.69 6.97 5.55
N PHE A 106 11.94 6.65 6.82
CA PHE A 106 12.02 7.65 7.88
C PHE A 106 13.21 8.60 7.69
N CYS A 107 14.39 8.08 7.33
CA CYS A 107 15.55 8.91 7.00
C CYS A 107 15.26 9.83 5.82
N PHE A 108 14.64 9.31 4.76
CA PHE A 108 14.25 10.10 3.58
C PHE A 108 13.30 11.25 3.96
N CYS A 109 12.26 10.95 4.75
CA CYS A 109 11.33 11.97 5.21
C CYS A 109 12.01 13.01 6.10
N ALA A 110 12.88 12.59 7.03
CA ALA A 110 13.61 13.49 7.91
C ALA A 110 14.51 14.47 7.12
N VAL A 111 15.23 13.97 6.11
CA VAL A 111 16.06 14.82 5.23
C VAL A 111 15.18 15.74 4.38
N SER A 112 14.06 15.23 3.84
CA SER A 112 13.15 16.03 3.01
C SER A 112 12.45 17.15 3.78
N LEU A 113 12.17 16.96 5.07
CA LEU A 113 11.46 17.92 5.92
C LEU A 113 12.39 18.74 6.84
N ALA A 114 13.70 18.51 6.83
CA ALA A 114 14.64 19.13 7.76
C ALA A 114 14.60 20.68 7.78
N HIS A 115 14.28 21.31 6.65
CA HIS A 115 14.19 22.76 6.50
C HIS A 115 12.75 23.27 6.36
N GLY A 116 11.77 22.44 6.71
CA GLY A 116 10.36 22.76 6.51
C GLY A 116 9.86 23.84 7.48
N PRO A 117 9.08 24.83 7.01
CA PRO A 117 8.56 25.92 7.84
C PRO A 117 7.39 25.49 8.75
N PHE A 118 6.79 24.32 8.49
CA PHE A 118 5.61 23.87 9.21
C PHE A 118 5.95 22.96 10.39
N PRO A 119 5.45 23.26 11.60
CA PRO A 119 5.57 22.34 12.72
C PRO A 119 4.71 21.09 12.46
N LEU A 120 5.30 19.90 12.67
CA LEU A 120 4.61 18.61 12.53
C LEU A 120 3.36 18.49 13.45
N ALA A 121 3.27 19.33 14.48
CA ALA A 121 2.13 19.42 15.39
C ALA A 121 0.83 19.92 14.73
N ASN A 122 0.91 20.57 13.56
CA ASN A 122 -0.28 21.03 12.83
C ASN A 122 -1.07 19.88 12.20
N VAL A 123 -0.44 18.74 11.96
CA VAL A 123 -1.15 17.56 11.44
C VAL A 123 -1.91 16.92 12.61
N PRO A 124 -3.23 16.71 12.47
CA PRO A 124 -4.00 16.19 13.58
C PRO A 124 -3.66 14.71 13.85
N TRP A 125 -3.68 14.35 15.14
CA TRP A 125 -3.27 13.03 15.64
C TRP A 125 -3.99 11.85 14.95
N TYR A 126 -5.24 12.04 14.55
CA TYR A 126 -6.03 10.97 13.93
C TYR A 126 -5.50 10.58 12.54
N VAL A 127 -4.79 11.46 11.83
CA VAL A 127 -4.18 11.13 10.52
C VAL A 127 -3.06 10.10 10.71
N TYR A 128 -2.24 10.29 11.74
CA TYR A 128 -1.21 9.33 12.13
C TYR A 128 -1.83 8.00 12.58
N PHE A 129 -2.88 8.08 13.40
CA PHE A 129 -3.59 6.90 13.88
C PHE A 129 -4.20 6.10 12.72
N LEU A 130 -4.89 6.77 11.79
CA LEU A 130 -5.48 6.15 10.61
C LEU A 130 -4.40 5.46 9.75
N GLY A 131 -3.28 6.14 9.51
CA GLY A 131 -2.14 5.59 8.76
C GLY A 131 -1.52 4.35 9.42
N LEU A 132 -1.41 4.34 10.74
CA LEU A 132 -0.81 3.23 11.48
C LEU A 132 -1.74 2.02 11.63
N VAL A 133 -3.05 2.26 11.79
CA VAL A 133 -4.06 1.21 12.05
C VAL A 133 -4.53 0.51 10.78
N TRP A 134 -4.46 1.19 9.62
CA TRP A 134 -4.96 0.64 8.37
C TRP A 134 -4.42 -0.74 7.94
N PRO A 135 -3.15 -1.13 8.18
CA PRO A 135 -2.67 -2.47 7.88
C PRO A 135 -3.48 -3.58 8.55
N LEU A 136 -4.09 -3.32 9.72
CA LEU A 136 -4.93 -4.30 10.41
C LEU A 136 -6.17 -4.69 9.59
N VAL A 137 -6.64 -3.81 8.71
CA VAL A 137 -7.74 -4.07 7.77
C VAL A 137 -7.20 -4.63 6.46
N LEU A 138 -6.04 -4.13 5.99
CA LEU A 138 -5.43 -4.60 4.75
C LEU A 138 -5.03 -6.07 4.81
N VAL A 139 -4.39 -6.52 5.89
CA VAL A 139 -3.88 -7.89 6.01
C VAL A 139 -5.00 -8.94 5.88
N PRO A 140 -6.15 -8.82 6.58
CA PRO A 140 -7.30 -9.71 6.35
C PRO A 140 -7.82 -9.70 4.92
N ILE A 141 -7.95 -8.52 4.28
CA ILE A 141 -8.42 -8.42 2.89
C ILE A 141 -7.46 -9.15 1.94
N GLN A 142 -6.15 -8.98 2.13
CA GLN A 142 -5.13 -9.66 1.34
C GLN A 142 -5.21 -11.18 1.50
N GLU A 143 -5.38 -11.66 2.73
CA GLU A 143 -5.48 -13.08 3.01
C GLU A 143 -6.75 -13.68 2.40
N LEU A 144 -7.91 -13.00 2.50
CA LEU A 144 -9.16 -13.44 1.87
C LEU A 144 -9.02 -13.57 0.35
N VAL A 145 -8.44 -12.56 -0.31
CA VAL A 145 -8.19 -12.59 -1.75
C VAL A 145 -7.25 -13.74 -2.12
N LYS A 146 -6.20 -13.96 -1.33
CA LYS A 146 -5.23 -15.05 -1.54
C LYS A 146 -5.84 -16.44 -1.32
N MET A 147 -6.68 -16.60 -0.31
CA MET A 147 -7.41 -17.84 -0.06
C MET A 147 -8.32 -18.21 -1.23
N HIS A 148 -9.02 -17.21 -1.80
CA HIS A 148 -9.86 -17.42 -2.97
C HIS A 148 -9.03 -17.85 -4.20
N ASP A 149 -7.93 -17.15 -4.46
CA ASP A 149 -7.01 -17.46 -5.57
C ASP A 149 -6.41 -18.87 -5.45
N SER A 150 -6.01 -19.29 -4.25
CA SER A 150 -5.46 -20.63 -3.99
C SER A 150 -6.47 -21.75 -4.24
N LYS A 151 -7.76 -21.53 -3.92
CA LYS A 151 -8.84 -22.48 -4.20
C LYS A 151 -9.06 -22.66 -5.70
N GLU A 152 -9.10 -21.56 -6.45
CA GLU A 152 -9.22 -21.57 -7.91
C GLU A 152 -8.01 -22.24 -8.57
N PHE A 153 -6.80 -21.93 -8.12
CA PHE A 153 -5.58 -22.57 -8.62
C PHE A 153 -5.61 -24.10 -8.41
N THR A 154 -6.06 -24.56 -7.24
CA THR A 154 -6.19 -26.00 -6.96
C THR A 154 -7.20 -26.68 -7.88
N ARG A 155 -8.32 -26.02 -8.17
CA ARG A 155 -9.33 -26.53 -9.12
C ARG A 155 -8.76 -26.63 -10.54
N PHE A 156 -8.05 -25.59 -10.98
CA PHE A 156 -7.37 -25.57 -12.26
C PHE A 156 -6.36 -26.72 -12.38
N GLN A 157 -5.49 -26.89 -11.37
CA GLN A 157 -4.49 -27.95 -11.35
C GLN A 157 -5.11 -29.36 -11.42
N LYS A 158 -6.23 -29.58 -10.70
CA LYS A 158 -6.98 -30.84 -10.76
C LYS A 158 -7.53 -31.10 -12.17
N ARG A 159 -8.11 -30.07 -12.79
CA ARG A 159 -8.65 -30.16 -14.15
C ARG A 159 -7.55 -30.44 -15.18
N SER A 160 -6.43 -29.72 -15.13
CA SER A 160 -5.29 -29.95 -16.02
C SER A 160 -4.69 -31.35 -15.85
N LYS A 161 -4.64 -31.87 -14.62
CA LYS A 161 -4.20 -33.25 -14.37
C LYS A 161 -5.14 -34.27 -15.00
N LEU A 162 -6.45 -34.09 -14.88
CA LEU A 162 -7.44 -34.97 -15.52
C LEU A 162 -7.34 -34.95 -17.04
N GLU A 163 -7.22 -33.77 -17.64
CA GLU A 163 -7.04 -33.60 -19.09
C GLU A 163 -5.73 -34.23 -19.59
N PHE A 164 -4.65 -34.13 -18.81
CA PHE A 164 -3.39 -34.81 -19.14
C PHE A 164 -3.53 -36.34 -19.09
N SER A 165 -4.13 -36.88 -18.02
CA SER A 165 -4.32 -38.32 -17.86
C SER A 165 -5.23 -38.92 -18.94
N THR A 166 -6.30 -38.22 -19.35
CA THR A 166 -7.17 -38.70 -20.43
C THR A 166 -6.47 -38.66 -21.79
N LYS A 167 -5.66 -37.63 -22.08
CA LYS A 167 -4.90 -37.57 -23.33
C LYS A 167 -3.76 -38.60 -23.39
N LEU A 168 -3.06 -38.88 -22.29
CA LEU A 168 -2.05 -39.94 -22.26
C LEU A 168 -2.68 -41.33 -22.38
N GLY A 169 -3.78 -41.58 -21.66
CA GLY A 169 -4.48 -42.88 -21.70
C GLY A 169 -5.12 -43.19 -23.06
N MET A 170 -5.37 -42.19 -23.90
CA MET A 170 -5.86 -42.37 -25.27
C MET A 170 -4.77 -42.71 -26.29
N HIS A 171 -3.50 -42.45 -25.95
CA HIS A 171 -2.35 -42.61 -26.85
C HIS A 171 -1.30 -43.60 -26.34
N SER A 172 -1.54 -44.29 -25.22
CA SER A 172 -0.70 -45.40 -24.78
C SER A 172 -0.86 -46.59 -25.75
N PRO A 173 0.20 -47.03 -26.46
CA PRO A 173 0.14 -48.23 -27.28
C PRO A 173 -0.13 -49.44 -26.38
N LEU A 174 -1.06 -50.31 -26.82
CA LEU A 174 -1.33 -51.61 -26.20
C LEU A 174 -0.11 -52.53 -26.30
#